data_AF-A0A0D7DWG4-F1
#
_entry.id   AF-A0A0D7DWG4-F1
#
_cell.length_a   1.000
_cell.length_b   1.000
_cell.length_c   1.000
_cell.angle_alpha   90.00
_cell.angle_beta   90.00
_cell.angle_gamma   90.00
#
_symmetry.space_group_name_H-M   'P 1'
#
loop_
_entity.id
_entity.type
_entity.pdbx_description
1 polymer ?
#
loop_
_entity_poly.entity_id
_entity_poly.type
_entity_poly.pdbx_seq_one_letter_code
_entity_poly.pdbx_strand_id
1 'polypeptide(L)'
;MLNSVRIQKRQSEIRQSLAALVGKDNLSEDETRSLSTLDSEYQGNEAKYRASLIVEDTERREAKGELETRSDRDFASLVDRFELRQVALHLDEGAKIDGATAEVIEELRSQGGYRGVPIPYAALEIRSGETVASGTPSPVSTAPIIDRIFA
;
A
#
# COMPACT_ATOMS: atom_id res chain seq x y z
N MET A 1 -12.24 19.79 -3.37
CA MET A 1 -13.24 19.19 -4.30
C MET A 1 -12.68 19.34 -5.71
N LEU A 2 -12.54 18.23 -6.44
CA LEU A 2 -11.99 18.19 -7.82
C LEU A 2 -12.80 19.09 -8.77
N ASN A 3 -12.12 19.69 -9.75
CA ASN A 3 -12.76 20.57 -10.73
C ASN A 3 -13.73 19.78 -11.61
N SER A 4 -13.36 18.55 -12.01
CA SER A 4 -14.21 17.61 -12.74
C SER A 4 -15.54 17.37 -12.02
N VAL A 5 -15.51 17.16 -10.70
CA VAL A 5 -16.71 16.92 -9.88
C VAL A 5 -17.57 18.18 -9.77
N ARG A 6 -16.96 19.37 -9.66
CA ARG A 6 -17.71 20.63 -9.64
C ARG A 6 -18.45 20.85 -10.97
N ILE A 7 -17.78 20.60 -12.09
CA ILE A 7 -18.37 20.72 -13.42
C ILE A 7 -19.49 19.68 -13.63
N GLN A 8 -19.27 18.44 -13.20
CA GLN A 8 -20.28 17.39 -13.29
C GLN A 8 -21.55 17.75 -12.48
N LYS A 9 -21.39 18.31 -11.28
CA LYS A 9 -22.52 18.81 -10.49
C LYS A 9 -23.29 19.89 -11.26
N ARG A 10 -22.59 20.87 -11.84
CA ARG A 10 -23.23 21.94 -12.62
C ARG A 10 -23.96 21.40 -13.85
N GLN A 11 -23.39 20.43 -14.56
CA GLN A 11 -24.06 19.76 -15.68
C GLN A 11 -25.34 19.03 -15.24
N SER A 12 -25.37 18.46 -14.04
CA SER A 12 -26.58 17.84 -13.49
C SER A 12 -27.68 18.88 -13.22
N GLU A 13 -27.32 20.03 -12.65
CA GLU A 13 -28.25 21.15 -12.41
C GLU A 13 -28.82 21.71 -13.72
N ILE A 14 -27.99 21.82 -14.75
CA ILE A 14 -28.43 22.25 -16.10
C ILE A 14 -29.41 21.22 -16.68
N ARG A 15 -29.12 19.92 -16.61
CA ARG A 15 -30.03 18.87 -17.07
C ARG A 15 -31.38 18.92 -16.37
N GLN A 16 -31.38 19.16 -15.05
CA GLN A 16 -32.61 19.32 -14.28
C GLN A 16 -33.42 20.53 -14.74
N SER A 17 -32.76 21.67 -14.99
CA SER A 17 -33.40 22.89 -15.49
C SER A 17 -33.96 22.69 -16.91
N LEU A 18 -33.22 22.02 -17.80
CA LEU A 18 -33.68 21.71 -19.15
C LEU A 18 -34.86 20.74 -19.15
N ALA A 19 -34.87 19.72 -18.28
CA ALA A 19 -35.98 18.78 -18.15
C ALA A 19 -37.30 19.48 -17.77
N ALA A 20 -37.25 20.53 -16.95
CA ALA A 20 -38.42 21.32 -16.60
C ALA A 20 -38.97 22.19 -17.76
N LEU A 21 -38.13 22.51 -18.75
CA LEU A 21 -38.50 23.31 -19.92
C LEU A 21 -38.97 22.43 -21.09
N VAL A 22 -38.30 21.31 -21.36
CA VAL A 22 -38.60 20.41 -22.49
C VAL A 22 -40.01 19.80 -22.40
N GLY A 23 -40.56 19.64 -21.20
CA GLY A 23 -41.92 19.11 -20.99
C GLY A 23 -43.06 20.08 -21.26
N LYS A 24 -42.80 21.32 -21.70
CA LYS A 24 -43.83 22.33 -21.98
C LYS A 24 -44.18 22.37 -23.46
N ASP A 25 -45.49 22.38 -23.77
CA ASP A 25 -45.99 22.45 -25.15
C ASP A 25 -45.72 23.78 -25.84
N ASN A 26 -45.70 24.88 -25.07
CA ASN A 26 -45.35 26.21 -25.54
C ASN A 26 -44.37 26.86 -24.56
N LEU A 27 -43.22 27.28 -25.08
CA LEU A 27 -42.21 28.02 -24.33
C LEU A 27 -42.47 29.53 -24.49
N SER A 28 -42.30 30.29 -23.42
CA SER A 28 -42.22 31.74 -23.53
C SER A 28 -40.93 32.18 -24.24
N GLU A 29 -40.86 33.44 -24.67
CA GLU A 29 -39.65 34.00 -25.29
C GLU A 29 -38.46 33.97 -24.34
N ASP A 30 -38.69 34.21 -23.05
CA ASP A 30 -37.67 34.13 -22.01
C ASP A 30 -37.21 32.69 -21.77
N GLU A 31 -38.13 31.73 -21.77
CA GLU A 31 -37.79 30.31 -21.60
C GLU A 31 -37.00 29.77 -22.79
N THR A 32 -37.31 30.23 -24.00
CA THR A 32 -36.57 29.90 -25.22
C THR A 32 -35.13 30.44 -25.14
N ARG A 33 -34.95 31.65 -24.60
CA ARG A 33 -33.62 32.25 -24.37
C ARG A 33 -32.85 31.53 -23.26
N SER A 34 -33.54 31.13 -22.18
CA SER A 34 -32.93 30.31 -21.12
C SER A 34 -32.49 28.94 -21.64
N LEU A 35 -33.27 28.32 -22.52
CA LEU A 35 -32.95 27.02 -23.12
C LEU A 35 -31.64 27.09 -23.95
N SER A 36 -31.49 28.10 -24.81
CA SER A 36 -30.27 28.27 -25.60
C SER A 36 -29.04 28.61 -24.74
N THR A 37 -29.24 29.39 -23.67
CA THR A 37 -28.17 29.72 -22.71
C THR A 37 -27.71 28.48 -21.96
N LEU A 38 -28.65 27.67 -21.44
CA LEU A 38 -28.36 26.45 -20.70
C LEU A 38 -27.68 25.39 -21.58
N ASP A 39 -28.11 25.24 -22.84
CA ASP A 39 -27.47 24.32 -23.79
C ASP A 39 -26.03 24.74 -24.10
N SER A 40 -25.81 26.03 -24.39
CA SER A 40 -24.47 26.58 -24.62
C SER A 40 -23.54 26.37 -23.41
N GLU A 41 -24.06 26.59 -22.20
CA GLU A 41 -23.31 26.34 -20.96
C GLU A 41 -22.98 24.86 -20.79
N TYR A 42 -23.93 23.96 -21.06
CA TYR A 42 -23.73 22.52 -20.97
C TYR A 42 -22.62 22.04 -21.92
N GLN A 43 -22.66 22.45 -23.19
CA GLN A 43 -21.63 22.11 -24.18
C GLN A 43 -20.25 22.65 -23.79
N GLY A 44 -20.18 23.90 -23.32
CA GLY A 44 -18.93 24.48 -22.81
C GLY A 44 -18.37 23.72 -21.60
N ASN A 45 -19.26 23.24 -20.73
CA ASN A 45 -18.90 22.44 -19.57
C ASN A 45 -18.39 21.04 -19.96
N GLU A 46 -18.87 20.42 -21.05
CA GLU A 46 -18.32 19.13 -21.50
C GLU A 46 -16.87 19.25 -21.96
N ALA A 47 -16.53 20.31 -22.69
CA ALA A 47 -15.15 20.57 -23.09
C ALA A 47 -14.24 20.77 -21.86
N LYS A 48 -14.70 21.59 -20.90
CA LYS A 48 -13.97 21.83 -19.64
C LYS A 48 -13.87 20.59 -18.77
N TYR A 49 -14.89 19.74 -18.74
CA TYR A 49 -14.89 18.48 -18.00
C TYR A 49 -13.81 17.53 -18.53
N ARG A 50 -13.75 17.33 -19.86
CA ARG A 50 -12.71 16.51 -20.49
C ARG A 50 -11.31 17.06 -20.20
N ALA A 51 -11.12 18.37 -20.34
CA ALA A 51 -9.84 19.01 -20.00
C ALA A 51 -9.47 18.80 -18.52
N SER A 52 -10.43 18.95 -17.61
CA SER A 52 -10.21 18.75 -16.17
C SER A 52 -9.80 17.33 -15.84
N LEU A 53 -10.43 16.33 -16.48
CA LEU A 53 -10.06 14.92 -16.27
C LEU A 53 -8.61 14.64 -16.67
N ILE A 54 -8.15 15.20 -17.79
CA ILE A 54 -6.77 15.01 -18.26
C ILE A 54 -5.78 15.65 -17.27
N VAL A 55 -6.05 16.88 -16.85
CA VAL A 55 -5.18 17.60 -15.89
C VAL A 55 -5.13 16.88 -14.55
N GLU A 56 -6.28 16.51 -13.99
CA GLU A 56 -6.37 15.82 -12.69
C GLU A 56 -5.77 14.40 -12.74
N ASP A 57 -5.77 13.76 -13.89
CA ASP A 57 -5.13 12.45 -14.10
C ASP A 57 -3.60 12.59 -14.16
N THR A 58 -3.08 13.63 -14.83
CA THR A 58 -1.65 13.98 -14.77
C THR A 58 -1.21 14.29 -13.34
N GLU A 59 -1.94 15.16 -12.63
CA GLU A 59 -1.64 15.50 -11.23
C GLU A 59 -1.66 14.26 -10.32
N ARG A 60 -2.60 13.34 -10.52
CA ARG A 60 -2.65 12.07 -9.77
C ARG A 60 -1.47 11.16 -10.06
N ARG A 61 -1.01 11.08 -11.31
CA ARG A 61 0.18 10.29 -11.65
C ARG A 61 1.45 10.90 -11.06
N GLU A 62 1.61 12.21 -11.15
CA GLU A 62 2.75 12.92 -10.55
C GLU A 62 2.76 12.74 -9.03
N ALA A 63 1.62 12.95 -8.37
CA ALA A 63 1.49 12.73 -6.94
C ALA A 63 1.79 11.28 -6.54
N LYS A 64 1.34 10.30 -7.35
CA LYS A 64 1.67 8.89 -7.13
C LYS A 64 3.17 8.62 -7.24
N GLY A 65 3.83 9.15 -8.27
CA GLY A 65 5.28 9.01 -8.43
C GLY A 65 6.07 9.67 -7.30
N GLU A 66 5.64 10.85 -6.84
CA GLU A 66 6.24 11.50 -5.66
C GLU A 66 6.03 10.72 -4.37
N LEU A 67 4.86 10.11 -4.19
CA LEU A 67 4.55 9.27 -3.02
C LEU A 67 5.41 7.99 -3.01
N GLU A 68 5.52 7.31 -4.15
CA GLU A 68 6.36 6.10 -4.30
C GLU A 68 7.83 6.43 -4.01
N THR A 69 8.37 7.48 -4.63
CA THR A 69 9.77 7.91 -4.40
C THR A 69 10.04 8.45 -2.99
N ARG A 70 9.03 8.97 -2.30
CA ARG A 70 9.13 9.35 -0.88
C ARG A 70 9.14 8.11 0.01
N SER A 71 8.21 7.18 -0.23
CA SER A 71 8.13 5.92 0.49
C SER A 71 9.43 5.13 0.39
N ASP A 72 10.03 5.04 -0.80
CA ASP A 72 11.31 4.35 -1.01
C ASP A 72 12.45 5.01 -0.23
N ARG A 73 12.50 6.35 -0.20
CA ARG A 73 13.52 7.09 0.56
C ARG A 73 13.34 6.97 2.07
N ASP A 74 12.10 6.95 2.53
CA ASP A 74 11.77 6.80 3.95
C ASP A 74 12.17 5.39 4.42
N PHE A 75 11.85 4.36 3.63
CA PHE A 75 12.28 2.99 3.92
C PHE A 75 13.81 2.83 3.86
N ALA A 76 14.47 3.39 2.86
CA ALA A 76 15.93 3.41 2.79
C ALA A 76 16.56 4.07 4.03
N SER A 77 15.97 5.18 4.50
CA SER A 77 16.44 5.88 5.70
C SER A 77 16.26 5.06 7.00
N LEU A 78 15.24 4.20 7.06
CA LEU A 78 15.04 3.25 8.15
C LEU A 78 16.07 2.11 8.09
N VAL A 79 16.31 1.56 6.90
CA VAL A 79 17.32 0.52 6.67
C VAL A 79 18.73 1.02 6.96
N ASP A 80 19.06 2.28 6.65
CA ASP A 80 20.36 2.88 7.00
C ASP A 80 20.63 2.91 8.51
N ARG A 81 19.57 2.92 9.32
CA ARG A 81 19.64 2.90 10.79
C ARG A 81 19.47 1.49 11.37
N PHE A 82 19.45 0.46 10.53
CA PHE A 82 19.28 -0.91 10.95
C PHE A 82 20.54 -1.44 11.65
N GLU A 83 20.39 -1.96 12.86
CA GLU A 83 21.49 -2.46 13.66
C GLU A 83 21.52 -4.01 13.70
N LEU A 84 22.40 -4.63 12.90
CA LEU A 84 22.60 -6.10 12.90
C LEU A 84 22.96 -6.66 14.28
N ARG A 85 23.63 -5.87 15.13
CA ARG A 85 23.97 -6.26 16.50
C ARG A 85 22.72 -6.53 17.34
N GLN A 86 21.66 -5.73 17.18
CA GLN A 86 20.41 -5.95 17.93
C GLN A 86 19.76 -7.27 17.55
N VAL A 87 19.82 -7.65 16.26
CA VAL A 87 19.31 -8.94 15.78
C VAL A 87 20.11 -10.10 16.38
N ALA A 88 21.44 -10.01 16.40
CA ALA A 88 22.28 -11.03 17.02
C ALA A 88 21.96 -11.19 18.51
N LEU A 89 21.87 -10.09 19.27
CA LEU A 89 21.52 -10.11 20.69
C LEU A 89 20.09 -10.64 20.94
N HIS A 90 19.15 -10.37 20.03
CA HIS A 90 17.81 -10.93 20.12
C HIS A 90 17.80 -12.46 19.96
N LEU A 91 18.63 -13.00 19.06
CA LEU A 91 18.73 -14.44 18.82
C LEU A 91 19.47 -15.18 19.94
N ASP A 92 20.55 -14.59 20.47
CA ASP A 92 21.39 -15.23 21.48
C ASP A 92 20.79 -15.14 22.89
N GLU A 93 20.19 -14.00 23.25
CA GLU A 93 19.81 -13.68 24.63
C GLU A 93 18.33 -13.31 24.79
N GLY A 94 17.56 -13.25 23.70
CA GLY A 94 16.17 -12.80 23.72
C GLY A 94 16.03 -11.29 23.97
N ALA A 95 17.10 -10.52 23.77
CA ALA A 95 17.11 -9.06 23.96
C ALA A 95 16.04 -8.39 23.09
N LYS A 96 15.35 -7.38 23.62
CA LYS A 96 14.28 -6.70 22.88
C LYS A 96 14.86 -5.88 21.71
N ILE A 97 14.27 -6.02 20.53
CA ILE A 97 14.56 -5.16 19.36
C ILE A 97 13.71 -3.90 19.46
N ASP A 98 14.31 -2.73 19.23
CA ASP A 98 13.64 -1.43 19.29
C ASP A 98 14.06 -0.50 18.13
N GLY A 99 13.43 0.69 18.10
CA GLY A 99 13.74 1.74 17.13
C GLY A 99 13.56 1.33 15.67
N ALA A 100 14.42 1.87 14.80
CA ALA A 100 14.37 1.65 13.35
C ALA A 100 14.50 0.16 12.98
N THR A 101 15.28 -0.61 13.74
CA THR A 101 15.44 -2.05 13.52
C THR A 101 14.11 -2.80 13.71
N ALA A 102 13.34 -2.44 14.74
CA ALA A 102 12.02 -3.05 14.97
C ALA A 102 11.03 -2.70 13.85
N GLU A 103 11.01 -1.44 13.41
CA GLU A 103 10.13 -0.96 12.33
C GLU A 103 10.45 -1.64 10.99
N VAL A 104 11.72 -1.77 10.63
CA VAL A 104 12.15 -2.50 9.41
C VAL A 104 11.72 -3.97 9.47
N ILE A 105 11.87 -4.64 10.62
CA ILE A 105 11.46 -6.04 10.77
C ILE A 105 9.95 -6.19 10.67
N GLU A 106 9.18 -5.27 11.25
CA GLU A 106 7.72 -5.27 11.16
C GLU A 106 7.25 -5.04 9.71
N GLU A 107 7.89 -4.13 8.98
CA GLU A 107 7.60 -3.86 7.58
C GLU A 107 7.97 -5.06 6.67
N LEU A 108 9.14 -5.67 6.87
CA LEU A 108 9.51 -6.89 6.14
C LEU A 108 8.56 -8.06 6.45
N ARG A 109 8.04 -8.13 7.68
CA ARG A 109 7.02 -9.12 8.07
C ARG A 109 5.66 -8.81 7.42
N SER A 110 5.30 -7.55 7.25
CA SER A 110 4.05 -7.14 6.60
C SER A 110 4.07 -7.43 5.09
N GLN A 111 5.21 -7.23 4.43
CA GLN A 111 5.37 -7.42 2.98
C GLN A 111 5.71 -8.86 2.57
N GLY A 112 6.44 -9.60 3.42
CA GLY A 112 6.98 -10.92 3.08
C GLY A 112 6.94 -11.96 4.20
N GLY A 113 6.16 -11.72 5.26
CA GLY A 113 6.16 -12.56 6.45
C GLY A 113 5.90 -14.03 6.18
N TYR A 114 6.89 -14.86 6.49
CA TYR A 114 6.78 -16.31 6.63
C TYR A 114 5.59 -16.61 7.57
N ARG A 115 4.50 -17.17 7.03
CA ARG A 115 3.39 -17.71 7.80
C ARG A 115 3.82 -19.05 8.39
N GLY A 116 4.66 -19.01 9.42
CA GLY A 116 5.04 -20.19 10.20
C GLY A 116 4.88 -19.89 11.68
N VAL A 117 4.21 -20.79 12.40
CA VAL A 117 4.38 -20.88 13.85
C VAL A 117 5.83 -21.32 14.08
N PRO A 118 6.64 -20.60 14.87
CA PRO A 118 7.98 -21.07 15.22
C PRO A 118 7.82 -22.41 15.92
N ILE A 119 8.17 -23.51 15.24
CA ILE A 119 8.17 -24.83 15.87
C ILE A 119 9.45 -24.89 16.70
N PRO A 120 9.36 -24.97 18.04
CA PRO A 120 10.55 -25.15 18.85
C PRO A 120 11.13 -26.52 18.48
N TYR A 121 12.35 -26.54 17.93
CA TYR A 121 13.03 -27.81 17.62
C TYR A 121 13.12 -28.72 18.86
N ALA A 122 13.23 -28.12 20.05
CA ALA A 122 13.18 -28.83 21.35
C ALA A 122 11.86 -29.58 21.63
N ALA A 123 10.74 -29.17 21.00
CA ALA A 123 9.45 -29.83 21.14
C ALA A 123 9.25 -30.99 20.14
N LEU A 124 10.06 -31.04 19.07
CA LEU A 124 10.05 -32.11 18.08
C LEU A 124 11.01 -33.25 18.42
N GLU A 125 11.88 -33.10 19.42
CA GLU A 125 12.68 -34.19 19.98
C GLU A 125 11.87 -35.10 20.93
N ILE A 126 10.71 -35.60 20.49
CA ILE A 126 10.15 -36.82 21.08
C ILE A 126 10.69 -37.98 20.23
N ARG A 127 11.87 -38.47 20.58
CA ARG A 127 12.42 -39.69 19.97
C ARG A 127 11.57 -40.87 20.40
N SER A 128 10.56 -41.19 19.59
CA SER A 128 9.85 -42.46 19.67
C SER A 128 10.78 -43.56 19.16
N GLY A 129 11.51 -44.19 20.10
CA GLY A 129 11.98 -45.57 19.96
C GLY A 129 13.17 -45.85 19.03
N GLU A 130 14.37 -45.33 19.34
CA GLU A 130 15.61 -45.95 18.86
C GLU A 130 16.58 -46.23 20.02
N THR A 131 17.01 -47.49 20.06
CA THR A 131 17.82 -48.13 21.09
C THR A 131 19.21 -47.50 21.22
N VAL A 132 19.64 -47.23 22.45
CA VAL A 132 21.02 -46.86 22.79
C VAL A 132 21.92 -48.06 22.55
N ALA A 133 22.62 -48.08 21.42
CA ALA A 133 23.76 -48.98 21.22
C ALA A 133 25.00 -48.35 21.90
N SER A 134 25.27 -48.78 23.12
CA SER A 134 26.51 -48.48 23.84
C SER A 134 27.72 -49.02 23.06
N GLY A 135 28.66 -48.16 22.64
CA GLY A 135 29.97 -48.66 22.23
C GLY A 135 30.84 -47.80 21.33
N THR A 136 30.35 -46.73 20.71
CA THR A 136 31.21 -45.86 19.88
C THR A 136 31.76 -44.72 20.74
N PRO A 137 33.10 -44.57 20.89
CA PRO A 137 33.68 -43.41 21.55
C PRO A 137 33.19 -42.13 20.87
N SER A 138 32.69 -41.18 21.66
CA SER A 138 32.24 -39.88 21.16
C SER A 138 33.44 -39.13 20.57
N PRO A 139 33.50 -38.89 19.25
CA PRO A 139 34.50 -37.98 18.73
C PRO A 139 34.09 -36.58 19.20
N VAL A 140 34.94 -35.95 20.00
CA VAL A 140 34.80 -34.52 20.31
C VAL A 140 34.79 -33.80 18.96
N SER A 141 33.62 -33.35 18.57
CA SER A 141 33.33 -32.81 17.24
C SER A 141 34.28 -31.66 16.92
N THR A 142 35.19 -31.87 15.98
CA THR A 142 35.91 -30.79 15.31
C THR A 142 35.11 -30.36 14.09
N ALA A 143 33.91 -29.82 14.30
CA ALA A 143 33.16 -29.18 13.23
C ALA A 143 33.67 -27.73 13.04
N PRO A 144 34.00 -27.30 11.82
CA PRO A 144 34.29 -25.90 11.53
C PRO A 144 33.05 -25.04 11.83
N ILE A 145 33.28 -23.81 12.27
CA ILE A 145 32.27 -22.89 12.84
C ILE A 145 31.01 -22.74 11.96
N ILE A 146 31.15 -22.84 10.64
CA ILE A 146 30.03 -22.69 9.70
C ILE A 146 28.97 -23.79 9.83
N ASP A 147 29.36 -25.04 10.13
CA ASP A 147 28.38 -26.12 10.31
C ASP A 147 27.59 -26.01 11.62
N ARG A 148 28.04 -25.18 12.56
CA ARG A 148 27.32 -24.90 13.81
C ARG A 148 26.24 -23.82 13.65
N ILE A 149 26.24 -23.11 12.52
CA ILE A 149 25.31 -22.00 12.25
C ILE A 149 23.96 -22.49 11.68
N PHE A 150 23.91 -23.71 11.14
CA PHE A 150 22.74 -24.21 10.41
C PHE A 150 22.14 -25.51 10.98
N ALA A 151 22.40 -25.82 12.25
CA ALA A 151 21.85 -26.98 12.95
C ALA A 151 20.76 -26.57 13.96
#